data_AF-A0A821C6P4-F1
#
_entry.id   AF-A0A821C6P4-F1
#
_cell.length_a   1.000
_cell.length_b   1.000
_cell.length_c   1.000
_cell.angle_alpha   90.00
_cell.angle_beta   90.00
_cell.angle_gamma   90.00
#
_symmetry.space_group_name_H-M   'P 1'
#
loop_
_entity.id
_entity.type
_entity.pdbx_description
1 polymer ?
#
loop_
_entity_poly.entity_id
_entity_poly.type
_entity_poly.pdbx_seq_one_letter_code
_entity_poly.pdbx_strand_id
1 'polypeptide(L)'
;LHVTLIEDVPPFTVHILWQIIQYVLMTVSEMLVSITGLIFAYSQAPKRYKSVIMSAWLLTTAVGDLIVVLVAEVRLVKDQAGEFFLFAGLMACAALVFGALGLRYKEIKPTNDDSEDQQLIIDKTAPEPEEIIPLSN
;
A
#
# COMPACT_ATOMS: atom_id res chain seq x y z
N LEU A 1 25.03 -53.12 8.25
CA LEU A 1 24.92 -52.08 7.22
C LEU A 1 23.45 -51.70 7.12
N HIS A 2 23.00 -50.71 7.89
CA HIS A 2 21.59 -50.34 8.01
C HIS A 2 21.45 -48.90 7.51
N VAL A 3 21.16 -48.75 6.22
CA VAL A 3 20.84 -47.45 5.63
C VAL A 3 19.31 -47.37 5.59
N THR A 4 18.73 -46.90 6.69
CA THR A 4 17.31 -46.53 6.75
C THR A 4 17.18 -45.22 5.99
N LEU A 5 16.63 -45.29 4.78
CA LEU A 5 16.18 -44.11 4.05
C LEU A 5 15.01 -43.55 4.85
N ILE A 6 15.28 -42.50 5.63
CA ILE A 6 14.26 -41.71 6.29
C ILE A 6 13.65 -40.85 5.19
N GLU A 7 12.71 -41.41 4.44
CA GLU A 7 11.72 -40.61 3.71
C GLU A 7 10.52 -40.49 4.65
N ASP A 8 10.62 -39.55 5.58
CA ASP A 8 9.53 -39.16 6.48
C ASP A 8 9.07 -37.74 6.11
N VAL A 9 8.65 -37.60 4.86
CA VAL A 9 7.84 -36.46 4.42
C VAL A 9 6.39 -36.94 4.36
N PRO A 10 5.51 -36.55 5.30
CA PRO A 10 4.10 -36.89 5.21
C PRO A 10 3.54 -36.37 3.88
N PRO A 11 2.71 -37.15 3.17
CA PRO A 11 2.21 -36.78 1.85
C PRO A 11 1.41 -35.48 1.94
N PHE A 12 1.92 -34.46 1.24
CA PHE A 12 1.37 -33.11 1.12
C PHE A 12 -0.16 -33.10 1.09
N THR A 13 -0.79 -32.75 2.22
CA THR A 13 -2.25 -32.81 2.38
C THR A 13 -2.98 -31.59 1.78
N VAL A 14 -2.25 -30.70 1.11
CA VAL A 14 -2.81 -29.52 0.42
C VAL A 14 -2.24 -29.44 -0.99
N HIS A 15 -3.12 -29.41 -1.99
CA HIS A 15 -2.68 -29.19 -3.38
C HIS A 15 -1.99 -27.83 -3.48
N ILE A 16 -0.75 -27.80 -3.98
CA ILE A 16 0.00 -26.57 -4.26
C ILE A 16 -0.81 -25.56 -5.10
N LEU A 17 -1.68 -26.07 -5.97
CA LEU A 17 -2.56 -25.28 -6.83
C LEU A 17 -3.58 -24.45 -6.02
N TRP A 18 -4.01 -24.97 -4.87
CA TRP A 18 -4.87 -24.24 -3.92
C TRP A 18 -4.11 -23.16 -3.13
N GLN A 19 -2.79 -23.27 -2.97
CA GLN A 19 -1.98 -22.22 -2.35
C GLN A 19 -1.74 -21.05 -3.32
N ILE A 20 -1.59 -21.35 -4.62
CA ILE A 20 -1.44 -20.34 -5.66
C ILE A 20 -2.63 -19.39 -5.71
N ILE A 21 -3.86 -19.93 -5.67
CA ILE A 21 -5.06 -19.09 -5.71
C ILE A 21 -5.14 -18.13 -4.51
N GLN A 22 -4.69 -18.57 -3.32
CA GLN A 22 -4.64 -17.70 -2.13
C GLN A 22 -3.65 -16.55 -2.31
N TYR A 23 -2.45 -16.82 -2.83
CA TYR A 23 -1.46 -15.76 -3.10
C TYR A 23 -1.95 -14.78 -4.16
N VAL A 24 -2.57 -15.27 -5.24
CA VAL A 24 -3.12 -14.41 -6.28
C VAL A 24 -4.20 -13.49 -5.70
N LEU A 25 -5.13 -14.03 -4.90
CA LEU A 25 -6.19 -13.23 -4.29
C LEU A 25 -5.63 -12.19 -3.31
N MET A 26 -4.65 -12.57 -2.49
CA MET A 26 -3.99 -11.68 -1.53
C MET A 26 -3.29 -10.51 -2.25
N THR A 27 -2.50 -10.80 -3.28
CA THR A 27 -1.80 -9.77 -4.06
C THR A 27 -2.76 -8.84 -4.79
N VAL A 28 -3.85 -9.37 -5.37
CA VAL A 28 -4.88 -8.53 -6.02
C VAL A 28 -5.56 -7.62 -4.99
N SER A 29 -5.90 -8.14 -3.81
CA SER A 29 -6.46 -7.33 -2.71
C SER A 29 -5.52 -6.21 -2.29
N GLU A 30 -4.24 -6.52 -2.13
CA GLU A 30 -3.23 -5.54 -1.73
C GLU A 30 -3.06 -4.45 -2.80
N MET A 31 -2.96 -4.83 -4.08
CA MET A 31 -2.83 -3.88 -5.19
C MET A 31 -4.05 -2.94 -5.28
N LEU A 32 -5.26 -3.48 -5.14
CA LEU A 32 -6.49 -2.69 -5.21
C LEU A 32 -6.58 -1.67 -4.07
N VAL A 33 -6.23 -2.06 -2.84
CA VAL A 33 -6.28 -1.13 -1.71
C VAL A 33 -5.13 -0.12 -1.78
N SER A 34 -3.92 -0.59 -2.10
CA SER A 34 -2.71 0.23 -2.05
C SER A 34 -2.60 1.19 -3.22
N ILE A 35 -2.60 0.68 -4.46
CA ILE A 35 -2.38 1.49 -5.66
C ILE A 35 -3.56 2.44 -5.88
N THR A 36 -4.79 1.93 -5.81
CA THR A 36 -5.99 2.77 -6.03
C THR A 36 -6.19 3.77 -4.89
N GLY A 37 -5.95 3.37 -3.63
CA GLY A 37 -6.04 4.28 -2.48
C GLY A 37 -5.06 5.44 -2.58
N LEU A 38 -3.83 5.17 -3.02
CA LEU A 38 -2.81 6.19 -3.21
C LEU A 38 -3.15 7.14 -4.37
N ILE A 39 -3.69 6.62 -5.48
CA ILE A 39 -4.13 7.44 -6.62
C ILE A 39 -5.30 8.35 -6.23
N PHE A 40 -6.25 7.84 -5.43
CA PHE A 40 -7.32 8.67 -4.88
C PHE A 40 -6.78 9.77 -3.96
N ALA A 41 -5.87 9.42 -3.04
CA ALA A 41 -5.25 10.37 -2.13
C ALA A 41 -4.45 11.44 -2.90
N TYR A 42 -3.69 11.07 -3.93
CA TYR A 42 -2.99 12.02 -4.79
C TYR A 42 -3.92 12.90 -5.62
N SER A 43 -5.09 12.38 -6.03
CA SER A 43 -6.09 13.16 -6.77
C SER A 43 -6.79 14.20 -5.91
N GLN A 44 -6.84 14.01 -4.60
CA GLN A 44 -7.49 14.91 -3.65
C GLN A 44 -6.51 15.87 -2.96
N ALA A 45 -5.21 15.77 -3.28
CA ALA A 45 -4.16 16.51 -2.60
C ALA A 45 -3.63 17.70 -3.41
N PRO A 46 -3.53 18.90 -2.81
CA PRO A 46 -2.79 20.03 -3.38
C PRO A 46 -1.33 19.64 -3.67
N LYS A 47 -0.76 20.15 -4.75
CA LYS A 47 0.49 19.62 -5.35
C LYS A 47 1.73 19.72 -4.46
N ARG A 48 1.68 20.52 -3.39
CA ARG A 48 2.77 20.66 -2.39
C ARG A 48 2.82 19.52 -1.36
N TYR A 49 1.77 18.70 -1.21
CA TYR A 49 1.70 17.67 -0.16
C TYR A 49 1.92 16.22 -0.64
N LYS A 50 2.30 16.01 -1.90
CA LYS A 50 2.48 14.66 -2.45
C LYS A 50 3.48 13.82 -1.64
N SER A 51 4.60 14.41 -1.23
CA SER A 51 5.61 13.73 -0.40
C SER A 51 5.09 13.38 0.99
N VAL A 52 4.25 14.23 1.59
CA VAL A 52 3.66 14.00 2.93
C VAL A 52 2.65 12.86 2.89
N ILE A 53 1.86 12.74 1.82
CA ILE A 53 0.90 11.64 1.68
C ILE A 53 1.61 10.31 1.45
N MET A 54 2.69 10.31 0.66
CA MET A 54 3.53 9.14 0.46
C MET A 54 4.17 8.67 1.79
N SER A 55 4.74 9.59 2.56
CA SER A 55 5.35 9.25 3.84
C SER A 55 4.32 8.82 4.88
N ALA A 56 3.14 9.43 4.91
CA ALA A 56 2.03 9.00 5.77
C ALA A 56 1.52 7.60 5.40
N TRP A 57 1.49 7.29 4.09
CA TRP A 57 1.16 5.94 3.61
C TRP A 57 2.18 4.92 4.10
N LEU A 58 3.48 5.16 3.87
CA LEU A 58 4.57 4.29 4.34
C LEU A 58 4.59 4.14 5.86
N LEU A 59 4.31 5.21 6.60
CA LEU A 59 4.20 5.18 8.06
C LEU A 59 3.07 4.25 8.51
N THR A 60 1.92 4.29 7.83
CA THR A 60 0.78 3.42 8.14
C THR A 60 1.13 1.95 7.86
N THR A 61 1.82 1.66 6.75
CA THR A 61 2.35 0.32 6.44
C THR A 61 3.31 -0.17 7.54
N ALA A 62 4.26 0.67 7.96
CA ALA A 62 5.20 0.33 9.02
C ALA A 62 4.53 0.07 10.38
N VAL A 63 3.47 0.82 10.71
CA VAL A 63 2.65 0.56 11.90
C VAL A 63 1.91 -0.78 11.78
N GLY A 64 1.40 -1.12 10.60
CA GLY A 64 0.81 -2.43 10.33
C GLY A 64 1.79 -3.58 10.60
N ASP A 65 2.99 -3.51 10.03
CA ASP A 65 4.04 -4.51 10.24
C ASP A 65 4.45 -4.60 11.72
N LEU A 66 4.55 -3.46 12.41
CA LEU A 66 4.86 -3.41 13.83
C LEU A 66 3.80 -4.16 14.67
N ILE A 67 2.51 -3.99 14.35
CA ILE A 67 1.42 -4.68 15.04
C ILE A 67 1.55 -6.20 14.83
N VAL A 68 1.81 -6.65 13.60
CA VAL A 68 1.97 -8.09 13.29
C VAL A 68 3.13 -8.70 14.08
N VAL A 69 4.29 -8.04 14.10
CA VAL A 69 5.47 -8.50 14.85
C VAL A 69 5.18 -8.53 16.35
N LEU A 70 4.52 -7.51 16.89
CA LEU A 70 4.17 -7.46 18.31
C LEU A 70 3.22 -8.60 18.69
N VAL A 71 2.22 -8.90 17.87
CA VAL A 71 1.30 -10.03 18.13
C VAL A 71 2.04 -11.36 18.08
N ALA A 72 2.98 -11.52 17.15
CA ALA A 72 3.79 -12.73 17.02
C ALA A 72 4.72 -12.97 18.23
N GLU A 73 5.37 -11.92 18.73
CA GLU A 73 6.27 -12.05 19.90
C GLU A 73 5.53 -12.28 21.21
N VAL A 74 4.41 -11.60 21.41
CA VAL A 74 3.65 -11.70 22.67
C VAL A 74 2.98 -13.08 22.81
N ARG A 75 2.96 -13.91 21.74
CA ARG A 75 2.31 -15.24 21.71
C ARG A 75 0.92 -15.20 22.35
N LEU A 76 0.14 -14.19 21.97
CA LEU A 76 -1.15 -13.91 22.60
C LEU A 76 -2.12 -15.09 22.53
N VAL A 77 -1.98 -15.95 21.51
CA VAL A 77 -2.81 -17.15 21.34
C VAL A 77 -1.90 -18.37 21.16
N LYS A 78 -2.09 -19.40 21.99
CA LYS A 78 -1.31 -20.66 21.93
C LYS A 78 -1.68 -21.54 20.74
N ASP A 79 -2.80 -21.26 20.10
CA ASP A 79 -3.38 -22.05 19.02
C ASP A 79 -3.31 -21.29 17.69
N GLN A 80 -2.78 -21.94 16.65
CA GLN A 80 -2.50 -21.30 15.36
C GLN A 80 -3.77 -20.89 14.62
N ALA A 81 -4.88 -21.61 14.82
CA ALA A 81 -6.18 -21.21 14.27
C ALA A 81 -6.66 -19.89 14.89
N GLY A 82 -6.48 -19.71 16.20
CA GLY A 82 -6.91 -18.50 16.90
C GLY A 82 -6.10 -17.25 16.51
N GLU A 83 -4.83 -17.41 16.12
CA GLU A 83 -4.03 -16.33 15.55
C GLU A 83 -4.59 -15.86 14.19
N PHE A 84 -4.95 -16.79 13.30
CA PHE A 84 -5.59 -16.44 12.03
C PHE A 84 -6.95 -15.75 12.22
N PHE A 85 -7.76 -16.19 13.19
CA PHE A 85 -9.03 -15.54 13.50
C PHE A 85 -8.84 -14.14 14.09
N LEU A 86 -7.81 -13.94 14.92
CA LEU A 86 -7.48 -12.61 15.46
C LEU A 86 -7.09 -11.65 14.34
N PHE A 87 -6.21 -12.06 13.43
CA PHE A 87 -5.82 -11.23 12.29
C PHE A 87 -6.99 -10.95 11.35
N ALA A 88 -7.83 -11.95 11.07
CA ALA A 88 -9.04 -11.78 10.28
C ALA A 88 -10.02 -10.80 10.94
N GLY A 89 -10.20 -10.90 12.26
CA GLY A 89 -11.04 -9.98 13.04
C GLY A 89 -10.51 -8.55 13.03
N LEU A 90 -9.20 -8.37 13.22
CA LEU A 90 -8.53 -7.07 13.15
C LEU A 90 -8.72 -6.43 11.77
N MET A 91 -8.51 -7.20 10.70
CA MET A 91 -8.71 -6.74 9.32
C MET A 91 -10.18 -6.43 9.02
N ALA A 92 -11.13 -7.23 9.52
CA ALA A 92 -12.55 -6.96 9.38
C ALA A 92 -12.97 -5.66 10.09
N CYS A 93 -12.47 -5.43 11.30
CA CYS A 93 -12.67 -4.16 12.01
C CYS A 93 -12.10 -2.96 11.23
N ALA A 94 -10.87 -3.07 10.72
CA ALA A 94 -10.26 -2.03 9.90
C ALA A 94 -11.07 -1.75 8.63
N ALA A 95 -11.53 -2.80 7.95
CA ALA A 95 -12.38 -2.69 6.76
C ALA A 95 -13.74 -2.03 7.06
N LEU A 96 -14.36 -2.33 8.20
CA LEU A 96 -15.61 -1.70 8.63
C LEU A 96 -15.42 -0.20 8.93
N VAL A 97 -14.34 0.17 9.61
CA VAL A 97 -14.01 1.59 9.88
C VAL A 97 -13.79 2.34 8.57
N PHE A 98 -13.02 1.77 7.64
CA PHE A 98 -12.75 2.38 6.34
C PHE A 98 -14.02 2.51 5.49
N GLY A 99 -14.85 1.46 5.46
CA GLY A 99 -16.16 1.47 4.80
C GLY A 99 -17.09 2.53 5.39
N ALA A 100 -17.15 2.66 6.72
CA ALA A 100 -17.96 3.68 7.38
C ALA A 100 -17.48 5.12 7.10
N LEU A 101 -16.16 5.34 7.05
CA LEU A 101 -15.56 6.63 6.68
C LEU A 101 -15.84 6.98 5.22
N GLY A 102 -15.73 6.02 4.30
CA GLY A 102 -16.04 6.20 2.88
C GLY A 102 -17.50 6.61 2.65
N LEU A 103 -18.45 6.02 3.39
CA LEU A 103 -19.86 6.41 3.33
C LEU A 103 -20.15 7.80 3.90
N ARG A 104 -19.24 8.36 4.71
CA ARG A 104 -19.37 9.69 5.33
C ARG A 104 -18.53 10.76 4.63
N TYR A 105 -17.84 10.43 3.54
CA TYR A 105 -16.98 11.36 2.84
C TYR A 105 -17.81 12.36 2.01
N LYS A 106 -17.74 13.64 2.39
CA LYS A 106 -18.35 14.75 1.64
C LYS A 106 -17.26 15.39 0.79
N GLU A 107 -17.42 15.34 -0.53
CA GLU A 107 -16.49 15.91 -1.50
C GLU A 107 -16.23 17.40 -1.23
N ILE A 108 -14.96 17.76 -1.04
CA ILE A 108 -14.52 19.16 -0.99
C ILE A 108 -14.17 19.55 -2.43
N LYS A 109 -14.96 20.45 -3.03
CA LYS A 109 -14.68 21.01 -4.36
C LYS A 109 -13.32 21.71 -4.36
N PRO A 110 -12.43 21.45 -5.33
CA PRO A 110 -11.18 22.20 -5.46
C PRO A 110 -11.52 23.65 -5.81
N THR A 111 -11.12 24.59 -4.95
CA THR A 111 -11.06 26.01 -5.29
C THR A 111 -9.77 26.25 -6.10
N ASN A 112 -9.84 27.13 -7.09
CA ASN A 112 -8.97 27.18 -8.27
C ASN A 112 -7.49 27.60 -8.05
N ASP A 113 -6.93 27.53 -6.83
CA ASP A 113 -5.62 28.13 -6.49
C ASP A 113 -4.39 27.27 -6.85
N ASP A 114 -4.53 25.96 -7.03
CA ASP A 114 -3.38 25.04 -7.23
C ASP A 114 -2.83 24.99 -8.67
N SER A 115 -3.45 25.72 -9.60
CA SER A 115 -3.09 25.77 -11.02
C SER A 115 -2.05 26.84 -11.31
N GLU A 116 -2.20 28.00 -10.66
CA GLU A 116 -1.40 29.21 -10.90
C GLU A 116 0.03 29.04 -10.34
N ASP A 117 0.16 28.44 -9.16
CA ASP A 117 1.44 28.13 -8.54
C ASP A 117 2.31 27.20 -9.39
N GLN A 118 1.71 26.25 -10.12
CA GLN A 118 2.46 25.32 -10.96
C GLN A 118 2.90 25.97 -12.29
N GLN A 119 2.10 26.86 -12.87
CA GLN A 119 2.57 27.65 -14.01
C GLN A 119 3.72 28.58 -13.60
N LEU A 120 3.65 29.20 -12.42
CA LEU A 120 4.73 30.05 -11.90
C LEU A 120 6.05 29.31 -11.63
N ILE A 121 6.00 28.03 -11.22
CA ILE A 121 7.20 27.22 -11.00
C ILE A 121 7.78 26.72 -12.34
N ILE A 122 6.93 26.32 -13.30
CA ILE A 122 7.37 25.88 -14.64
C ILE A 122 7.95 27.04 -15.44
N ASP A 123 7.32 28.21 -15.38
CA ASP A 123 7.80 29.45 -16.02
C ASP A 123 9.15 29.90 -15.46
N LYS A 124 9.35 29.80 -14.13
CA LYS A 124 10.63 30.14 -13.47
C LYS A 124 11.73 29.08 -13.60
N THR A 125 11.40 27.86 -13.99
CA THR A 125 12.37 26.74 -14.12
C THR A 125 12.70 26.42 -15.58
N ALA A 126 11.93 26.94 -16.54
CA ALA A 126 12.28 26.84 -17.95
C ALA A 126 13.63 27.54 -18.17
N PRO A 127 14.64 26.89 -18.79
CA PRO A 127 15.84 27.59 -19.21
C PRO A 127 15.39 28.71 -20.16
N GLU A 128 15.81 29.95 -19.91
CA GLU A 128 15.70 31.00 -20.93
C GLU A 128 16.22 30.40 -22.24
N PRO A 129 15.47 30.54 -23.36
CA PRO A 129 15.86 29.90 -24.61
C PRO A 129 17.29 30.32 -24.92
N GLU A 130 18.19 29.33 -24.99
CA GLU A 130 19.55 29.51 -25.49
C GLU A 130 19.45 30.40 -26.71
N GLU A 131 19.98 31.62 -26.59
CA GLU A 131 20.13 32.55 -27.70
C GLU A 131 21.01 31.82 -28.71
N ILE A 132 20.36 31.24 -29.72
CA ILE A 132 21.03 30.64 -30.87
C ILE A 132 21.72 31.82 -31.56
N ILE A 133 23.00 32.03 -31.23
CA ILE A 133 23.88 32.97 -31.92
C ILE A 133 23.74 32.60 -33.41
N PRO A 134 23.19 33.46 -34.29
CA PRO A 134 23.26 33.16 -35.69
C PRO A 134 24.76 33.10 -36.02
N LEU A 135 25.21 31.95 -36.53
CA LEU A 135 26.55 31.80 -37.10
C LEU A 135 26.74 32.90 -38.16
N SER A 136 27.30 34.02 -37.72
CA SER A 136 27.75 35.11 -38.59
C SER A 136 28.99 34.60 -39.30
N ASN A 137 28.81 34.40 -40.60
CA ASN A 137 29.83 34.10 -41.59
C ASN A 137 31.00 35.10 -41.58
#